data_AF-A0A7Y4RV96-F1
#
_entry.id   AF-A0A7Y4RV96-F1
#
_cell.length_a   1.000
_cell.length_b   1.000
_cell.length_c   1.000
_cell.angle_alpha   90.00
_cell.angle_beta   90.00
_cell.angle_gamma   90.00
#
_symmetry.space_group_name_H-M   'P 1'
#
loop_
_entity.id
_entity.type
_entity.pdbx_description
1 polymer ?
#
loop_
_entity_poly.entity_id
_entity_poly.type
_entity_poly.pdbx_seq_one_letter_code
_entity_poly.pdbx_strand_id
1 'polypeptide(L)'
;MKEAQRSARRIVLVHGGFVDGSGWRGVYDLLRRDGYDVTIVQNPTISLEGDVAATKRVLSAQAGPAILVGHSYGGVVITEAGNHPTVAGLVYVAAFAPDRGESVAALIKDPPAGAPVPPIVPGDDGYLLLDKSKFAASFAADVAS
;
A
#
# COMPACT_ATOMS: atom_id res chain seq x y z
N MET A 1 28.18 26.04 -3.09
CA MET A 1 28.27 24.66 -3.60
C MET A 1 26.88 24.06 -3.51
N LYS A 2 26.30 23.60 -4.63
CA LYS A 2 24.98 22.96 -4.65
C LYS A 2 25.08 21.67 -3.84
N GLU A 3 24.45 21.63 -2.67
CA GLU A 3 24.05 20.37 -2.07
C GLU A 3 23.27 19.62 -3.16
N ALA A 4 23.90 18.61 -3.74
CA ALA A 4 23.21 17.69 -4.61
C ALA A 4 22.02 17.18 -3.80
N GLN A 5 20.83 17.60 -4.21
CA GLN A 5 19.55 17.07 -3.81
C GLN A 5 19.74 15.57 -3.62
N ARG A 6 19.85 15.11 -2.36
CA ARG A 6 20.08 13.69 -2.06
C ARG A 6 18.81 12.99 -2.54
N SER A 7 18.83 12.56 -3.79
CA SER A 7 17.76 11.78 -4.40
C SER A 7 17.45 10.65 -3.42
N ALA A 8 16.19 10.54 -2.99
CA ALA A 8 15.78 9.50 -2.08
C ALA A 8 16.03 8.15 -2.75
N ARG A 9 17.16 7.51 -2.41
CA ARG A 9 17.54 6.18 -2.89
C ARG A 9 16.76 5.07 -2.20
N ARG A 10 15.99 5.40 -1.15
CA ARG A 10 15.22 4.45 -0.36
C ARG A 10 13.77 4.43 -0.80
N ILE A 11 13.26 3.22 -0.98
CA ILE A 11 11.89 2.96 -1.39
C ILE A 11 11.30 1.99 -0.38
N VAL A 12 10.18 2.35 0.22
CA VAL A 12 9.43 1.51 1.14
C VAL A 12 8.12 1.14 0.47
N LEU A 13 7.94 -0.15 0.20
CA LEU A 13 6.77 -0.70 -0.47
C LEU A 13 5.78 -1.20 0.58
N VAL A 14 4.52 -0.77 0.48
CA VAL A 14 3.43 -1.12 1.40
C VAL A 14 2.33 -1.83 0.60
N HIS A 15 1.96 -3.04 1.03
CA HIS A 15 1.00 -3.86 0.31
C HIS A 15 -0.46 -3.48 0.61
N GLY A 16 -1.37 -3.94 -0.24
CA GLY A 16 -2.81 -3.77 -0.05
C GLY A 16 -3.40 -4.76 0.94
N GLY A 17 -4.72 -4.70 1.13
CA GLY A 17 -5.46 -5.70 1.90
C GLY A 17 -5.58 -7.01 1.11
N PHE A 18 -5.80 -8.12 1.83
CA PHE A 18 -5.97 -9.47 1.28
C PHE A 18 -4.78 -10.03 0.47
N VAL A 19 -3.64 -9.35 0.51
CA VAL A 19 -2.37 -9.74 -0.09
C VAL A 19 -1.23 -9.50 0.92
N ASP A 20 -0.03 -9.94 0.60
CA ASP A 20 1.17 -9.69 1.41
C ASP A 20 2.30 -9.05 0.60
N GLY A 21 3.47 -8.88 1.23
CA GLY A 21 4.64 -8.28 0.59
C GLY A 21 5.16 -9.01 -0.65
N SER A 22 4.79 -10.28 -0.88
CA SER A 22 5.25 -11.04 -2.06
C SER A 22 4.76 -10.46 -3.38
N GLY A 23 3.62 -9.76 -3.38
CA GLY A 23 3.11 -9.05 -4.57
C GLY A 23 4.07 -7.98 -5.11
N TRP A 24 4.99 -7.50 -4.28
CA TRP A 24 6.01 -6.54 -4.67
C TRP A 24 7.29 -7.16 -5.25
N ARG A 25 7.41 -8.49 -5.31
CA ARG A 25 8.68 -9.16 -5.65
C ARG A 25 9.29 -8.67 -6.97
N GLY A 26 8.50 -8.58 -8.03
CA GLY A 26 8.98 -8.10 -9.34
C GLY A 26 9.47 -6.66 -9.30
N VAL A 27 8.73 -5.77 -8.62
CA VAL A 27 9.12 -4.36 -8.45
C VAL A 27 10.36 -4.23 -7.59
N TYR A 28 10.46 -5.01 -6.51
CA TYR A 28 11.64 -5.07 -5.67
C TYR A 28 12.88 -5.44 -6.48
N ASP A 29 12.81 -6.51 -7.27
CA ASP A 29 13.95 -6.98 -8.07
C ASP A 29 14.41 -5.92 -9.09
N LEU A 30 13.47 -5.25 -9.77
CA LEU A 30 13.77 -4.17 -10.72
C LEU A 30 14.43 -2.96 -10.03
N LEU A 31 13.87 -2.48 -8.92
CA LEU A 31 14.41 -1.33 -8.20
C LEU A 31 15.77 -1.62 -7.56
N ARG A 32 15.97 -2.82 -7.01
CA ARG A 32 17.27 -3.24 -6.48
C ARG A 32 18.33 -3.32 -7.57
N ARG A 33 17.99 -3.84 -8.76
CA ARG A 33 18.88 -3.85 -9.93
C ARG A 33 19.30 -2.44 -10.32
N ASP A 34 18.40 -1.48 -10.22
CA ASP A 34 18.66 -0.08 -10.57
C ASP A 34 19.37 0.71 -9.42
N GLY A 35 19.75 0.02 -8.34
CA GLY A 35 20.60 0.56 -7.27
C GLY A 35 19.84 1.30 -6.16
N TYR A 36 18.54 1.05 -6.01
CA TYR A 36 17.75 1.57 -4.89
C TYR A 36 17.85 0.64 -3.67
N ASP A 37 17.73 1.21 -2.47
CA ASP A 37 17.55 0.47 -1.22
C ASP A 37 16.06 0.26 -1.00
N VAL A 38 15.59 -0.97 -1.12
CA VAL A 38 14.15 -1.29 -1.10
C VAL A 38 13.81 -2.09 0.14
N THR A 39 12.79 -1.64 0.88
CA THR A 39 12.22 -2.39 2.01
C THR A 39 10.74 -2.64 1.74
N ILE A 40 10.26 -3.85 2.01
CA ILE A 40 8.83 -4.18 1.93
C ILE A 40 8.29 -4.24 3.35
N VAL A 41 7.24 -3.47 3.62
CA VAL A 41 6.52 -3.54 4.90
C VAL A 41 5.60 -4.74 4.85
N GLN A 42 5.66 -5.57 5.88
CA GLN A 42 4.63 -6.58 6.15
C GLN A 42 3.62 -5.97 7.11
N ASN A 43 2.58 -5.32 6.57
CA ASN A 43 1.56 -4.72 7.41
C ASN A 43 0.64 -5.81 7.99
N PRO A 44 0.34 -5.78 9.31
CA PRO A 44 -0.48 -6.79 9.97
C PRO A 44 -1.88 -6.99 9.36
N THR A 45 -2.46 -5.96 8.74
CA THR A 45 -3.84 -5.95 8.22
C THR A 45 -4.91 -6.23 9.28
N ILE A 46 -4.63 -5.82 10.52
CA ILE A 46 -5.55 -5.94 11.67
C ILE A 46 -6.27 -4.60 11.93
N SER A 47 -5.53 -3.49 11.87
CA SER A 47 -6.07 -2.14 11.97
C SER A 47 -5.19 -1.15 11.23
N LEU A 48 -5.77 0.00 10.85
CA LEU A 48 -5.01 1.07 10.20
C LEU A 48 -3.87 1.56 11.09
N GLU A 49 -4.11 1.73 12.39
CA GLU A 49 -3.09 2.16 13.35
C GLU A 49 -1.92 1.16 13.42
N GLY A 50 -2.22 -0.14 13.41
CA GLY A 50 -1.21 -1.20 13.41
C GLY A 50 -0.37 -1.19 12.13
N ASP A 51 -1.01 -1.00 10.98
CA ASP A 51 -0.36 -0.97 9.68
C ASP A 51 0.52 0.28 9.50
N VAL A 52 0.05 1.43 9.99
CA VAL A 52 0.82 2.68 10.06
C VAL A 52 2.01 2.53 11.03
N ALA A 53 1.81 1.89 12.19
CA ALA A 53 2.89 1.65 13.14
C ALA A 53 3.98 0.73 12.58
N ALA A 54 3.61 -0.32 11.85
CA ALA A 54 4.55 -1.19 11.14
C ALA A 54 5.36 -0.42 10.10
N THR A 55 4.70 0.43 9.32
CA THR A 55 5.36 1.28 8.31
C THR A 55 6.32 2.29 8.95
N LYS A 56 5.90 2.97 10.02
CA LYS A 56 6.75 3.92 10.77
C LYS A 56 7.96 3.24 11.40
N ARG A 57 7.82 2.01 11.89
CA ARG A 57 8.95 1.22 12.40
C ARG A 57 10.02 1.00 11.32
N VAL A 58 9.59 0.65 10.10
CA VAL A 58 10.51 0.52 8.95
C VAL A 58 11.18 1.87 8.64
N LEU A 59 10.41 2.96 8.56
CA LEU A 59 10.94 4.30 8.30
C LEU A 59 11.99 4.75 9.34
N SER A 60 11.74 4.48 10.62
CA SER A 60 12.67 4.81 11.71
C SER A 60 13.95 3.99 11.69
N ALA A 61 13.95 2.80 11.08
CA ALA A 61 15.14 1.97 10.92
C ALA A 61 16.02 2.38 9.72
N GLN A 62 15.55 3.27 8.86
CA GLN A 62 16.27 3.71 7.66
C GLN A 62 17.13 4.96 7.90
N ALA A 63 18.30 5.01 7.28
CA ALA A 63 19.26 6.11 7.42
C ALA A 63 19.01 7.30 6.47
N GLY A 64 17.86 7.97 6.56
CA GLY A 64 17.56 9.20 5.82
C GLY A 64 16.28 9.12 4.97
N PRO A 65 16.11 10.02 3.98
CA PRO A 65 14.83 10.18 3.31
C PRO A 65 14.42 8.96 2.49
N ALA A 66 13.11 8.68 2.45
CA ALA A 66 12.52 7.57 1.70
C ALA A 66 11.24 7.97 0.95
N ILE A 67 10.99 7.30 -0.17
CA ILE A 67 9.70 7.34 -0.87
C ILE A 67 8.83 6.19 -0.36
N LEU A 68 7.60 6.49 0.05
CA LEU A 68 6.60 5.46 0.35
C LEU A 68 5.80 5.15 -0.92
N VAL A 69 5.63 3.86 -1.23
CA VAL A 69 4.83 3.39 -2.35
C VAL A 69 3.74 2.48 -1.80
N GLY A 70 2.49 2.84 -2.02
CA GLY A 70 1.33 2.10 -1.53
C GLY A 70 0.48 1.57 -2.68
N HIS A 71 0.10 0.29 -2.61
CA HIS A 71 -0.85 -0.32 -3.54
C HIS A 71 -2.22 -0.52 -2.89
N SER A 72 -3.32 -0.20 -3.60
CA SER A 72 -4.69 -0.40 -3.11
C SER A 72 -4.90 0.23 -1.71
N TYR A 73 -5.34 -0.57 -0.73
CA TYR A 73 -5.42 -0.19 0.70
C TYR A 73 -4.11 0.40 1.26
N GLY A 74 -2.95 -0.06 0.78
CA GLY A 74 -1.65 0.46 1.17
C GLY A 74 -1.51 1.97 0.90
N GLY A 75 -2.31 2.53 -0.02
CA GLY A 75 -2.47 3.97 -0.20
C GLY A 75 -2.87 4.69 1.09
N VAL A 76 -3.88 4.20 1.80
CA VAL A 76 -4.33 4.79 3.08
C VAL A 76 -3.24 4.71 4.14
N VAL A 77 -2.53 3.58 4.20
CA VAL A 77 -1.41 3.41 5.13
C VAL A 77 -0.30 4.41 4.86
N ILE A 78 0.09 4.63 3.60
CA ILE A 78 1.14 5.59 3.25
C ILE A 78 0.68 7.05 3.38
N THR A 79 -0.62 7.35 3.24
CA THR A 79 -1.16 8.68 3.51
C THR A 79 -0.94 9.06 4.98
N GLU A 80 -1.28 8.16 5.91
CA GLU A 80 -1.10 8.40 7.34
C GLU A 80 0.38 8.34 7.78
N ALA A 81 1.12 7.34 7.30
CA ALA A 81 2.55 7.20 7.59
C ALA A 81 3.41 8.29 6.94
N GLY A 82 2.91 8.91 5.86
CA GLY A 82 3.58 9.95 5.09
C GLY A 82 3.95 11.20 5.87
N ASN A 83 3.30 11.43 7.01
CA ASN A 83 3.63 12.53 7.94
C ASN A 83 4.95 12.31 8.71
N HIS A 84 5.59 11.14 8.57
CA HIS A 84 6.88 10.88 9.20
C HIS A 84 7.98 11.78 8.60
N PRO A 85 8.87 12.39 9.40
CA PRO A 85 9.79 13.45 8.95
C PRO A 85 10.84 13.00 7.92
N THR A 86 11.05 11.69 7.77
CA THR A 86 11.97 11.12 6.77
C THR A 86 11.28 10.77 5.45
N VAL A 87 9.97 11.01 5.30
CA VAL A 87 9.28 10.75 4.03
C VAL A 87 9.52 11.92 3.09
N ALA A 88 10.08 11.61 1.92
CA ALA A 88 10.37 12.58 0.87
C ALA A 88 9.28 12.65 -0.22
N GLY A 89 8.38 11.67 -0.24
CA GLY A 89 7.29 11.61 -1.21
C GLY A 89 6.45 10.34 -1.09
N LEU A 90 5.27 10.40 -1.69
CA LEU A 90 4.29 9.34 -1.73
C LEU A 90 4.02 8.94 -3.18
N VAL A 91 3.89 7.64 -3.45
CA VAL A 91 3.51 7.09 -4.74
C VAL A 91 2.31 6.15 -4.54
N TYR A 92 1.22 6.42 -5.25
CA TYR A 92 -0.02 5.66 -5.18
C TYR A 92 -0.15 4.78 -6.42
N VAL A 93 -0.20 3.46 -6.24
CA VAL A 93 -0.30 2.49 -7.34
C VAL A 93 -1.66 1.80 -7.24
N ALA A 94 -2.61 2.15 -8.12
CA ALA A 94 -3.99 1.65 -8.05
C ALA A 94 -4.54 1.72 -6.61
N ALA A 95 -4.27 2.83 -5.92
CA ALA A 95 -4.39 2.95 -4.48
C ALA A 95 -5.41 4.01 -4.07
N PHE A 96 -5.98 3.85 -2.88
CA PHE A 96 -6.81 4.88 -2.27
C PHE A 96 -5.93 6.04 -1.80
N ALA A 97 -6.36 7.27 -2.08
CA ALA A 97 -5.68 8.49 -1.64
C ALA A 97 -6.71 9.37 -0.91
N PRO A 98 -7.08 9.03 0.34
CA PRO A 98 -8.13 9.73 1.08
C PRO A 98 -7.70 11.14 1.47
N ASP A 99 -8.64 12.08 1.45
CA ASP A 99 -8.50 13.36 2.13
C ASP A 99 -8.65 13.21 3.65
N ARG A 100 -8.28 14.27 4.39
CA ARG A 100 -8.40 14.28 5.86
C ARG A 100 -9.85 14.01 6.29
N GLY A 101 -10.03 12.93 7.06
CA GLY A 101 -11.33 12.54 7.61
C GLY A 101 -12.14 11.61 6.70
N GLU A 102 -11.64 11.29 5.51
CA GLU A 102 -12.24 10.27 4.65
C GLU A 102 -11.82 8.86 5.06
N SER A 103 -12.63 7.87 4.67
CA SER A 103 -12.35 6.45 4.91
C SER A 103 -12.46 5.66 3.62
N VAL A 104 -11.81 4.49 3.54
CA VAL A 104 -11.97 3.58 2.40
C VAL A 104 -13.44 3.23 2.19
N ALA A 105 -14.18 2.98 3.28
CA ALA A 105 -15.60 2.67 3.22
C ALA A 105 -16.43 3.77 2.56
N ALA A 106 -16.08 5.04 2.81
CA ALA A 106 -16.71 6.18 2.13
C ALA A 106 -16.33 6.24 0.64
N LEU A 107 -15.05 6.02 0.31
CA LEU A 107 -14.55 6.09 -1.06
C LEU A 107 -15.13 5.01 -1.98
N ILE A 108 -15.46 3.83 -1.44
CA ILE A 108 -16.01 2.72 -2.22
C ILE A 108 -17.54 2.63 -2.18
N LYS A 109 -18.21 3.55 -1.48
CA LYS A 109 -19.67 3.48 -1.25
C LYS A 109 -20.47 3.61 -2.55
N ASP A 110 -20.06 4.53 -3.42
CA ASP A 110 -20.78 4.88 -4.64
C ASP A 110 -19.87 4.74 -5.88
N PRO A 111 -19.48 3.50 -6.25
CA PRO A 111 -18.60 3.28 -7.38
C PRO A 111 -19.30 3.64 -8.69
N PRO A 112 -18.57 4.16 -9.70
CA PRO A 112 -19.11 4.33 -11.05
C PRO A 112 -19.74 3.03 -11.57
N ALA A 113 -20.82 3.15 -12.35
CA ALA A 113 -21.47 1.99 -12.94
C ALA A 113 -20.47 1.14 -13.75
N GLY A 114 -20.38 -0.16 -13.44
CA GLY A 114 -19.46 -1.09 -14.09
C GLY A 114 -18.05 -1.13 -13.52
N ALA A 115 -17.72 -0.32 -12.50
CA ALA A 115 -16.45 -0.43 -11.80
C ALA A 115 -16.38 -1.75 -11.00
N PRO A 116 -15.27 -2.51 -11.09
CA PRO A 116 -15.08 -3.71 -10.29
C PRO A 116 -14.98 -3.32 -8.81
N VAL A 117 -15.90 -3.85 -8.00
CA VAL A 117 -15.88 -3.68 -6.54
C VAL A 117 -15.21 -4.89 -5.91
N PRO A 118 -14.27 -4.71 -4.96
CA PRO A 118 -13.74 -5.82 -4.20
C PRO A 118 -14.88 -6.60 -3.52
N PRO A 119 -14.97 -7.92 -3.70
CA PRO A 119 -16.10 -8.71 -3.20
C PRO A 119 -15.92 -9.03 -1.71
N ILE A 120 -15.81 -7.97 -0.91
CA ILE A 120 -15.54 -8.02 0.52
C ILE A 120 -16.83 -8.40 1.25
N VAL A 121 -16.73 -9.38 2.14
CA VAL A 121 -17.82 -9.83 3.02
C VAL A 121 -17.33 -9.83 4.47
N PRO A 122 -18.20 -9.55 5.44
CA PRO A 122 -17.82 -9.65 6.86
C PRO A 122 -17.55 -11.11 7.25
N GLY A 123 -16.55 -11.33 8.09
CA GLY A 123 -16.36 -12.56 8.85
C GLY A 123 -17.04 -12.50 10.22
N ASP A 124 -16.99 -13.61 10.96
CA ASP A 124 -17.70 -13.76 12.25
C ASP A 124 -16.93 -13.20 13.46
N ASP A 125 -15.68 -12.79 13.27
CA ASP A 125 -14.71 -12.41 14.30
C ASP A 125 -14.18 -10.97 14.15
N GLY A 126 -14.88 -10.15 13.35
CA GLY A 126 -14.49 -8.76 13.07
C GLY A 126 -13.47 -8.60 11.96
N TYR A 127 -13.03 -9.69 11.32
CA TYR A 127 -12.22 -9.64 10.10
C TYR A 127 -13.10 -9.58 8.85
N LEU A 128 -12.47 -9.20 7.74
CA LEU A 128 -13.08 -9.19 6.42
C LEU A 128 -12.57 -10.37 5.61
N LEU A 129 -13.43 -10.92 4.76
CA LEU A 129 -13.11 -12.00 3.82
C LEU A 129 -13.42 -11.54 2.39
N LEU A 130 -12.86 -12.24 1.39
CA LEU A 130 -13.29 -12.10 0.01
C LEU A 130 -14.21 -13.26 -0.36
N ASP A 131 -15.34 -12.95 -1.01
CA ASP A 131 -16.23 -13.94 -1.61
C ASP A 131 -15.47 -14.67 -2.73
N LYS A 132 -15.10 -15.92 -2.43
CA LYS A 132 -14.29 -16.78 -3.30
C LYS A 132 -14.92 -16.98 -4.68
N SER A 133 -16.26 -16.95 -4.77
CA SER A 133 -16.97 -17.14 -6.04
C SER A 133 -16.81 -15.95 -6.99
N LYS A 134 -16.48 -14.76 -6.46
CA LYS A 134 -16.32 -13.52 -7.21
C LYS A 134 -14.86 -13.10 -7.35
N PHE A 135 -13.96 -13.66 -6.53
CA PHE A 135 -12.56 -13.27 -6.46
C PHE A 135 -11.87 -13.20 -7.83
N ALA A 136 -11.95 -14.27 -8.63
CA ALA A 136 -11.29 -14.31 -9.94
C ALA A 136 -11.74 -13.17 -10.87
N ALA A 137 -13.04 -12.93 -10.96
CA ALA A 137 -13.59 -11.85 -11.79
C ALA A 137 -13.23 -10.43 -11.26
N SER A 138 -12.99 -10.28 -9.96
CA SER A 138 -12.66 -8.99 -9.35
C SER A 138 -11.15 -8.69 -9.31
N PHE A 139 -10.29 -9.69 -9.17
CA PHE A 139 -8.84 -9.53 -8.95
C PHE A 139 -7.96 -10.03 -10.10
N ALA A 140 -8.47 -10.94 -10.93
CA ALA A 140 -7.68 -11.68 -11.91
C ALA A 140 -8.50 -11.96 -13.19
N ALA A 141 -9.34 -11.00 -13.59
CA ALA A 141 -10.26 -11.15 -14.73
C ALA A 141 -9.53 -11.40 -16.06
N ASP A 142 -8.25 -11.03 -16.12
CA ASP A 142 -7.34 -11.17 -17.26
C ASP A 142 -6.43 -12.40 -17.15
N VAL A 143 -6.49 -13.15 -16.06
CA VAL A 143 -5.76 -14.42 -15.89
C VAL A 143 -6.61 -15.55 -16.46
N ALA A 144 -6.04 -16.31 -17.38
CA ALA A 144 -6.70 -17.49 -17.94
C ALA A 144 -7.04 -18.51 -16.83
N SER A 145 -8.24 -19.07 -16.89
CA SER A 145 -8.73 -20.12 -15.99
C SER A 145 -7.96 -21.43 -16.12
#